data_AF-A0A8J6Y9E9-F1
#
_entry.id   AF-A0A8J6Y9E9-F1
#
_cell.length_a   1.000
_cell.length_b   1.000
_cell.length_c   1.000
_cell.angle_alpha   90.00
_cell.angle_beta   90.00
_cell.angle_gamma   90.00
#
_symmetry.space_group_name_H-M   'P 1'
#
loop_
_entity.id
_entity.type
_entity.pdbx_description
1 polymer ?
#
loop_
_entity_poly.entity_id
_entity_poly.type
_entity_poly.pdbx_seq_one_letter_code
_entity_poly.pdbx_strand_id
1 'polypeptide(L)'
;MTNLLIAGAIAAGVVIMLAPICIPILHRLKFGQSIREEGPKSHQAKSGTPTMGGIFLIAGIVVATLIQADWNAEIFLALFILLGHFILGFIDDYLKVVHKHNQGLLARYKLAGQVLIAIVTTVVASELLIDFSPTIWIPIADVTIEAGNLYLPFMFFVMVGAANAVNLTDGLDGLASGCMAIAASCYAVICLLTGHNDLAIFCAAIVGACVGFLKFNFHPAKVFMGDTGSLALGGAFAAVGILSRTEILLAVVGFVFVCEALSVILQVISFKSTGKRIFRMSPIHHHFELGGWSEVKVVFVFWTVGLIAGVIGLSML
;
A
#
# COMPACT_ATOMS: atom_id res chain seq x y z
N MET A 1 5.88 -23.50 2.68
CA MET A 1 4.85 -23.18 3.69
C MET A 1 5.44 -22.77 5.03
N THR A 2 6.35 -23.55 5.64
CA THR A 2 6.99 -23.21 6.93
C THR A 2 7.68 -21.83 6.93
N ASN A 3 8.48 -21.52 5.90
CA ASN A 3 9.17 -20.22 5.80
C ASN A 3 8.20 -19.03 5.70
N LEU A 4 7.03 -19.20 5.08
CA LEU A 4 6.02 -18.13 4.99
C LEU A 4 5.45 -17.82 6.37
N LEU A 5 5.06 -18.85 7.13
CA LEU A 5 4.53 -18.68 8.48
C LEU A 5 5.58 -18.05 9.41
N ILE A 6 6.84 -18.47 9.30
CA ILE A 6 7.94 -17.90 10.06
C ILE A 6 8.17 -16.44 9.67
N ALA A 7 8.16 -16.10 8.37
CA ALA A 7 8.32 -14.72 7.90
C ALA A 7 7.21 -13.81 8.45
N GLY A 8 5.95 -14.26 8.38
CA GLY A 8 4.83 -13.53 8.99
C GLY A 8 5.01 -13.34 10.50
N ALA A 9 5.42 -14.37 11.23
CA ALA A 9 5.67 -14.29 12.67
C ALA A 9 6.82 -13.35 13.02
N ILE A 10 7.94 -13.40 12.28
CA ILE A 10 9.08 -12.50 12.46
C ILE A 10 8.65 -11.06 12.20
N ALA A 11 7.95 -10.79 11.09
CA ALA A 11 7.50 -9.45 10.73
C ALA A 11 6.55 -8.87 11.81
N ALA A 12 5.56 -9.66 12.24
CA ALA A 12 4.66 -9.26 13.33
C ALA A 12 5.42 -9.01 14.64
N GLY A 13 6.36 -9.90 14.99
CA GLY A 13 7.19 -9.79 16.17
C GLY A 13 8.02 -8.51 16.18
N VAL A 14 8.73 -8.22 15.08
CA VAL A 14 9.52 -6.98 14.93
C VAL A 14 8.65 -5.74 15.10
N VAL A 15 7.48 -5.71 14.44
CA VAL A 15 6.54 -4.58 14.55
C VAL A 15 6.07 -4.39 16.00
N ILE A 16 5.68 -5.47 16.67
CA ILE A 16 5.17 -5.43 18.06
C ILE A 16 6.27 -5.02 19.05
N MET A 17 7.51 -5.46 18.83
CA MET A 17 8.65 -5.12 19.69
C MET A 17 9.11 -3.67 19.51
N LEU A 18 9.10 -3.15 18.28
CA LEU A 18 9.54 -1.77 17.99
C LEU A 18 8.48 -0.72 18.35
N ALA A 19 7.18 -1.05 18.21
CA ALA A 19 6.09 -0.13 18.51
C ALA A 19 6.18 0.59 19.90
N PRO A 20 6.40 -0.09 21.05
CA PRO A 20 6.50 0.58 22.34
C PRO A 20 7.70 1.54 22.45
N ILE A 21 8.73 1.37 21.61
CA ILE A 21 9.90 2.27 21.55
C ILE A 21 9.60 3.45 20.61
N CYS A 22 9.07 3.15 19.42
CA CYS A 22 8.85 4.16 18.37
C CYS A 22 7.68 5.10 18.68
N ILE A 23 6.54 4.59 19.17
CA ILE A 23 5.32 5.40 19.36
C ILE A 23 5.55 6.59 20.31
N PRO A 24 6.21 6.45 21.48
CA PRO A 24 6.51 7.59 22.34
C PRO A 24 7.43 8.63 21.68
N ILE A 25 8.40 8.19 20.87
CA ILE A 25 9.30 9.08 20.13
C ILE A 25 8.51 9.87 19.09
N LEU A 26 7.66 9.20 18.31
CA LEU A 26 6.81 9.83 17.31
C LEU A 26 5.81 10.82 17.94
N HIS A 27 5.28 10.50 19.12
CA HIS A 27 4.41 11.41 19.87
C HIS A 27 5.15 12.68 20.32
N ARG A 28 6.43 12.59 20.70
CA ARG A 28 7.26 13.76 21.00
C ARG A 28 7.54 14.59 19.75
N LEU A 29 7.78 13.96 18.60
CA LEU A 29 8.01 14.64 17.33
C LEU A 29 6.75 15.37 16.81
N LYS A 30 5.56 14.83 17.05
CA LYS A 30 4.29 15.46 16.64
C LYS A 30 3.89 16.65 17.53
N PHE A 31 4.54 16.83 18.68
CA PHE A 31 4.15 17.86 19.65
C PHE A 31 4.23 19.27 19.06
N GLY A 32 3.12 20.01 19.08
CA GLY A 32 3.04 21.38 18.59
C GLY A 32 2.75 21.54 17.09
N GLN A 33 2.20 20.51 16.43
CA GLN A 33 1.57 20.66 15.11
C GLN A 33 0.18 21.30 15.22
N SER A 34 -0.15 22.22 14.31
CA SER A 34 -1.50 22.79 14.19
C SER A 34 -2.47 21.79 13.55
N ILE A 35 -3.68 21.69 14.09
CA ILE A 35 -4.73 20.81 13.58
C ILE A 35 -5.23 21.35 12.24
N ARG A 36 -5.27 20.50 11.21
CA ARG A 36 -5.93 20.84 9.93
C ARG A 36 -7.45 20.87 10.15
N GLU A 37 -8.11 21.96 9.75
CA GLU A 37 -9.58 22.10 9.85
C GLU A 37 -10.33 21.28 8.79
N GLU A 38 -9.64 20.81 7.75
CA GLU A 38 -10.23 20.09 6.62
C GLU A 38 -10.41 18.59 6.94
N GLY A 39 -11.65 18.12 7.02
CA GLY A 39 -12.00 16.71 7.23
C GLY A 39 -13.33 16.53 7.96
N PRO A 40 -13.85 15.28 8.10
CA PRO A 40 -14.99 15.01 8.96
C PRO A 40 -14.73 15.48 10.39
N LYS A 41 -15.76 15.99 11.10
CA LYS A 41 -15.59 16.48 12.49
C LYS A 41 -15.08 15.40 13.45
N SER A 42 -15.34 14.12 13.16
CA SER A 42 -14.78 12.98 13.90
C SER A 42 -13.25 12.94 13.89
N HIS A 43 -12.60 13.48 12.85
CA HIS A 43 -11.14 13.51 12.74
C HIS A 43 -10.49 14.52 13.70
N GLN A 44 -11.23 15.51 14.22
CA GLN A 44 -10.68 16.44 15.21
C GLN A 44 -10.34 15.71 16.54
N ALA A 45 -11.07 14.64 16.88
CA ALA A 45 -10.75 13.80 18.03
C ALA A 45 -9.43 13.03 17.87
N LYS A 46 -8.90 12.91 16.64
CA LYS A 46 -7.65 12.22 16.31
C LYS A 46 -6.41 13.13 16.34
N SER A 47 -6.56 14.38 16.79
CA SER A 47 -5.50 15.40 16.79
C SER A 47 -4.19 14.95 17.47
N GLY A 48 -4.25 14.12 18.51
CA GLY A 48 -3.07 13.68 19.28
C GLY A 48 -2.30 12.48 18.73
N THR A 49 -2.87 11.69 17.82
CA THR A 49 -2.28 10.40 17.41
C THR A 49 -1.05 10.62 16.50
N PRO A 50 0.16 10.13 16.83
CA PRO A 50 1.36 10.29 16.01
C PRO A 50 1.23 9.66 14.62
N THR A 51 1.96 10.18 13.62
CA THR A 51 2.10 9.57 12.28
C THR A 51 3.51 8.95 12.12
N MET A 52 3.84 8.43 10.94
CA MET A 52 5.10 7.72 10.61
C MET A 52 5.22 6.32 11.24
N GLY A 53 4.10 5.68 11.58
CA GLY A 53 4.07 4.29 12.00
C GLY A 53 4.63 3.31 10.96
N GLY A 54 4.65 3.73 9.69
CA GLY A 54 5.30 3.01 8.60
C GLY A 54 6.76 2.63 8.86
N ILE A 55 7.52 3.38 9.68
CA ILE A 55 8.94 3.09 9.94
C ILE A 55 9.14 1.67 10.49
N PHE A 56 8.44 1.33 11.56
CA PHE A 56 8.61 0.02 12.19
C PHE A 56 7.81 -1.08 11.46
N LEU A 57 6.75 -0.71 10.73
CA LEU A 57 6.05 -1.61 9.81
C LEU A 57 7.00 -2.12 8.71
N ILE A 58 7.65 -1.21 7.99
CA ILE A 58 8.58 -1.54 6.90
C ILE A 58 9.82 -2.26 7.43
N ALA A 59 10.32 -1.90 8.62
CA ALA A 59 11.39 -2.64 9.27
C ALA A 59 11.02 -4.13 9.48
N GLY A 60 9.79 -4.41 9.90
CA GLY A 60 9.31 -5.79 10.05
C GLY A 60 9.30 -6.57 8.73
N ILE A 61 8.83 -5.95 7.63
CA ILE A 61 8.81 -6.56 6.30
C ILE A 61 10.22 -6.87 5.83
N VAL A 62 11.12 -5.88 5.89
CA VAL A 62 12.51 -6.01 5.41
C VAL A 62 13.26 -7.09 6.20
N VAL A 63 13.18 -7.05 7.53
CA VAL A 63 13.88 -8.03 8.39
C VAL A 63 13.37 -9.45 8.12
N ALA A 64 12.06 -9.66 8.08
CA ALA A 64 11.51 -10.99 7.83
C ALA A 64 11.86 -11.51 6.44
N THR A 65 11.80 -10.66 5.41
CA THR A 65 12.14 -11.03 4.03
C THR A 65 13.60 -11.43 3.92
N LEU A 66 14.53 -10.62 4.43
CA LEU A 66 15.97 -10.89 4.33
C LEU A 66 16.40 -12.16 5.08
N ILE A 67 15.67 -12.55 6.14
CA ILE A 67 15.96 -13.76 6.92
C ILE A 67 15.38 -15.01 6.25
N GLN A 68 14.19 -14.92 5.63
CA GLN A 68 13.43 -16.10 5.21
C GLN A 68 13.41 -16.36 3.70
N ALA A 69 13.54 -15.33 2.87
CA ALA A 69 13.56 -15.46 1.41
C ALA A 69 14.99 -15.61 0.89
N ASP A 70 15.15 -16.32 -0.23
CA ASP A 70 16.43 -16.41 -0.91
C ASP A 70 16.80 -15.07 -1.57
N TRP A 71 18.09 -14.76 -1.56
CA TRP A 71 18.61 -13.51 -2.07
C TRP A 71 18.78 -13.59 -3.58
N ASN A 72 17.71 -13.26 -4.30
CA ASN A 72 17.66 -13.25 -5.75
C ASN A 72 17.22 -11.88 -6.30
N ALA A 73 17.31 -11.72 -7.63
CA ALA A 73 16.97 -10.46 -8.30
C ALA A 73 15.53 -10.01 -8.04
N GLU A 74 14.60 -10.97 -7.96
CA GLU A 74 13.18 -10.72 -7.70
C GLU A 74 12.97 -10.09 -6.31
N ILE A 75 13.55 -10.66 -5.25
CA ILE A 75 13.48 -10.09 -3.89
C ILE A 75 14.17 -8.73 -3.81
N PHE A 76 15.33 -8.57 -4.44
CA PHE A 76 16.01 -7.27 -4.42
C PHE A 76 15.22 -6.18 -5.14
N LEU A 77 14.54 -6.51 -6.24
CA LEU A 77 13.63 -5.60 -6.92
C LEU A 77 12.40 -5.27 -6.06
N ALA A 78 11.80 -6.28 -5.40
CA ALA A 78 10.68 -6.05 -4.49
C ALA A 78 11.06 -5.12 -3.33
N LEU A 79 12.23 -5.35 -2.72
CA LEU A 79 12.78 -4.50 -1.66
C LEU A 79 13.16 -3.11 -2.18
N PHE A 80 13.70 -2.99 -3.40
CA PHE A 80 13.98 -1.70 -4.03
C PHE A 80 12.71 -0.86 -4.20
N ILE A 81 11.63 -1.46 -4.71
CA ILE A 81 10.35 -0.76 -4.89
C ILE A 81 9.76 -0.36 -3.54
N LEU A 82 9.77 -1.28 -2.55
CA LEU A 82 9.31 -1.04 -1.18
C LEU A 82 10.07 0.12 -0.52
N LEU A 83 11.40 0.05 -0.53
CA LEU A 83 12.28 1.01 0.13
C LEU A 83 12.31 2.36 -0.61
N GLY A 84 12.22 2.36 -1.94
CA GLY A 84 12.11 3.58 -2.71
C GLY A 84 10.85 4.37 -2.36
N HIS A 85 9.70 3.70 -2.27
CA HIS A 85 8.45 4.33 -1.85
C HIS A 85 8.45 4.70 -0.37
N PHE A 86 9.07 3.89 0.49
CA PHE A 86 9.30 4.22 1.89
C PHE A 86 10.09 5.53 2.04
N ILE A 87 11.18 5.72 1.28
CA ILE A 87 11.99 6.94 1.34
C ILE A 87 11.15 8.15 0.91
N LEU A 88 10.38 8.04 -0.17
CA LEU A 88 9.51 9.13 -0.62
C LEU A 88 8.47 9.51 0.42
N GLY A 89 7.83 8.52 1.03
CA GLY A 89 6.85 8.74 2.11
C GLY A 89 7.48 9.28 3.38
N PHE A 90 8.66 8.78 3.75
CA PHE A 90 9.40 9.24 4.91
C PHE A 90 9.81 10.70 4.77
N ILE A 91 10.36 11.10 3.62
CA ILE A 91 10.71 12.50 3.34
C ILE A 91 9.46 13.38 3.46
N ASP A 92 8.33 12.95 2.91
CA ASP A 92 7.08 13.70 2.96
C ASP A 92 6.58 13.90 4.40
N ASP A 93 6.47 12.82 5.17
CA ASP A 93 6.04 12.90 6.58
C ASP A 93 7.05 13.66 7.44
N TYR A 94 8.35 13.49 7.21
CA TYR A 94 9.39 14.20 7.94
C TYR A 94 9.31 15.72 7.72
N LEU A 95 9.04 16.16 6.49
CA LEU A 95 8.81 17.58 6.19
C LEU A 95 7.52 18.10 6.88
N LYS A 96 6.44 17.31 6.88
CA LYS A 96 5.18 17.68 7.56
C LYS A 96 5.34 17.80 9.08
N VAL A 97 6.03 16.84 9.69
CA VAL A 97 6.13 16.70 11.15
C VAL A 97 7.26 17.53 11.72
N VAL A 98 8.48 17.32 11.23
CA VAL A 98 9.68 17.91 11.84
C VAL A 98 9.91 19.33 11.35
N HIS A 99 9.71 19.60 10.06
CA HIS A 99 9.89 20.93 9.48
C HIS A 99 8.63 21.80 9.55
N LYS A 100 7.52 21.28 10.09
CA LYS A 100 6.22 21.98 10.19
C LYS A 100 5.74 22.56 8.86
N HIS A 101 6.14 21.94 7.74
CA HIS A 101 5.67 22.30 6.41
C HIS A 101 4.36 21.56 6.14
N ASN A 102 3.22 22.22 6.36
CA ASN A 102 1.88 21.61 6.28
C ASN A 102 1.57 20.91 4.94
N GLN A 103 2.26 21.27 3.85
CA GLN A 103 2.08 20.65 2.53
C GLN A 103 2.93 19.39 2.33
N GLY A 104 3.99 19.19 3.13
CA GLY A 104 4.96 18.13 2.92
C GLY A 104 5.80 18.30 1.65
N LEU A 105 6.20 17.17 1.04
CA LEU A 105 6.86 17.10 -0.25
C LEU A 105 5.89 17.47 -1.38
N LEU A 106 6.31 18.39 -2.25
CA LEU A 106 5.51 18.78 -3.40
C LEU A 106 5.19 17.58 -4.29
N ALA A 107 3.93 17.48 -4.74
CA ALA A 107 3.42 16.36 -5.51
C ALA A 107 4.29 16.01 -6.74
N ARG A 108 4.85 17.02 -7.42
CA ARG A 108 5.77 16.80 -8.58
C ARG A 108 7.05 16.05 -8.23
N TYR A 109 7.61 16.28 -7.04
CA TYR A 109 8.84 15.59 -6.61
C TYR A 109 8.54 14.18 -6.14
N LYS A 110 7.41 13.97 -5.46
CA LYS A 110 6.90 12.64 -5.12
C LYS A 110 6.67 11.82 -6.40
N LEU A 111 5.97 12.40 -7.38
CA LEU A 111 5.72 11.75 -8.66
C LEU A 111 7.00 11.47 -9.44
N ALA A 112 7.96 12.41 -9.49
CA ALA A 112 9.25 12.20 -10.15
C ALA A 112 10.03 11.03 -9.53
N GLY A 113 10.00 10.89 -8.21
CA GLY A 113 10.58 9.74 -7.51
C GLY A 113 9.89 8.43 -7.91
N GLN A 114 8.56 8.41 -7.97
CA GLN A 114 7.81 7.23 -8.39
C GLN A 114 8.06 6.86 -9.86
N VAL A 115 8.18 7.85 -10.76
CA VAL A 115 8.61 7.65 -12.16
C VAL A 115 9.98 6.98 -12.20
N LEU A 116 10.95 7.48 -11.43
CA LEU A 116 12.30 6.94 -11.39
C LEU A 116 12.31 5.48 -10.92
N ILE A 117 11.57 5.15 -9.85
CA ILE A 117 11.46 3.78 -9.35
C ILE A 117 10.87 2.86 -10.43
N ALA A 118 9.82 3.30 -11.14
CA ALA A 118 9.20 2.52 -12.21
C ALA A 118 10.16 2.26 -13.39
N ILE A 119 10.91 3.27 -13.82
CA ILE A 119 11.90 3.13 -14.90
C ILE A 119 13.00 2.15 -14.49
N VAL A 120 13.61 2.37 -13.32
CA VAL A 120 14.71 1.51 -12.82
C VAL A 120 14.22 0.07 -12.68
N THR A 121 13.04 -0.13 -12.09
CA THR A 121 12.46 -1.46 -11.94
C THR A 121 12.27 -2.14 -13.29
N THR A 122 11.64 -1.46 -14.25
CA THR A 122 11.32 -2.05 -15.56
C THR A 122 12.59 -2.45 -16.31
N VAL A 123 13.61 -1.57 -16.33
CA VAL A 123 14.88 -1.81 -17.03
C VAL A 123 15.68 -2.92 -16.34
N VAL A 124 15.82 -2.88 -15.01
CA VAL A 124 16.59 -3.89 -14.29
C VAL A 124 15.89 -5.26 -14.33
N ALA A 125 14.56 -5.28 -14.24
CA ALA A 125 13.79 -6.51 -14.36
C ALA A 125 13.96 -7.14 -15.75
N SER A 126 13.92 -6.36 -16.84
CA SER A 126 14.11 -6.90 -18.20
C SER A 126 15.50 -7.47 -18.46
N GLU A 127 16.52 -7.06 -17.69
CA GLU A 127 17.90 -7.54 -17.83
C GLU A 127 18.17 -8.75 -16.92
N LEU A 128 17.57 -8.80 -15.73
CA LEU A 128 17.89 -9.79 -14.70
C LEU A 128 16.89 -10.95 -14.61
N LEU A 129 15.66 -10.79 -15.10
CA LEU A 129 14.60 -11.79 -14.98
C LEU A 129 14.27 -12.36 -16.36
N ILE A 130 14.49 -13.67 -16.53
CA ILE A 130 14.36 -14.38 -17.81
C ILE A 130 12.95 -14.25 -18.39
N ASP A 131 11.93 -14.32 -17.56
CA ASP A 131 10.52 -14.32 -18.00
C ASP A 131 9.88 -12.93 -18.01
N PHE A 132 10.68 -11.88 -17.79
CA PHE A 132 10.19 -10.50 -17.75
C PHE A 132 10.19 -9.86 -19.15
N SER A 133 9.16 -10.18 -19.92
CA SER A 133 8.95 -9.67 -21.29
C SER A 133 7.98 -8.47 -21.34
N PRO A 134 7.97 -7.63 -22.39
CA PRO A 134 7.01 -6.53 -22.53
C PRO A 134 5.63 -7.02 -22.98
N THR A 135 5.04 -7.94 -22.20
CA THR A 135 3.75 -8.58 -22.42
C THR A 135 2.85 -8.41 -21.20
N ILE A 136 1.54 -8.41 -21.42
CA ILE A 136 0.51 -8.25 -20.38
C ILE A 136 -0.43 -9.44 -20.48
N TRP A 137 -0.55 -10.19 -19.39
CA TRP A 137 -1.51 -11.29 -19.27
C TRP A 137 -2.89 -10.77 -18.84
N ILE A 138 -3.93 -11.22 -19.52
CA ILE A 138 -5.34 -10.91 -19.23
C ILE A 138 -5.99 -12.15 -18.63
N PRO A 139 -6.24 -12.19 -17.30
CA PRO A 139 -6.69 -13.40 -16.59
C PRO A 139 -8.02 -13.95 -17.11
N ILE A 140 -8.98 -13.07 -17.40
CA ILE A 140 -10.35 -13.49 -17.78
C ILE A 140 -10.39 -14.21 -19.14
N ALA A 141 -9.53 -13.80 -20.07
CA ALA A 141 -9.48 -14.37 -21.41
C ALA A 141 -8.40 -15.46 -21.54
N ASP A 142 -7.51 -15.56 -20.55
CA ASP A 142 -6.25 -16.30 -20.60
C ASP A 142 -5.44 -16.01 -21.88
N VAL A 143 -5.29 -14.70 -22.17
CA VAL A 143 -4.54 -14.22 -23.34
C VAL A 143 -3.42 -13.31 -22.87
N THR A 144 -2.23 -13.53 -23.45
CA THR A 144 -1.07 -12.66 -23.27
C THR A 144 -0.90 -11.77 -24.49
N ILE A 145 -0.87 -10.46 -24.28
CA ILE A 145 -0.75 -9.45 -25.34
C ILE A 145 0.64 -8.83 -25.29
N GLU A 146 1.28 -8.67 -26.45
CA GLU A 146 2.51 -7.89 -26.58
C GLU A 146 2.22 -6.39 -26.45
N ALA A 147 2.76 -5.76 -25.41
CA ALA A 147 2.62 -4.33 -25.17
C ALA A 147 3.76 -3.52 -25.82
N GLY A 148 4.92 -4.14 -26.06
CA GLY A 148 6.09 -3.49 -26.65
C GLY A 148 6.45 -2.21 -25.88
N ASN A 149 6.57 -1.08 -26.59
CA ASN A 149 6.90 0.21 -25.99
C ASN A 149 5.84 0.75 -25.02
N LEU A 150 4.59 0.28 -25.08
CA LEU A 150 3.54 0.67 -24.12
C LEU A 150 3.71 -0.01 -22.76
N TYR A 151 4.57 -1.00 -22.65
CA TYR A 151 4.81 -1.70 -21.39
C TYR A 151 5.37 -0.74 -20.33
N LEU A 152 6.37 0.08 -20.64
CA LEU A 152 6.94 1.02 -19.65
C LEU A 152 5.92 2.03 -19.10
N PRO A 153 5.11 2.73 -19.93
CA PRO A 153 4.00 3.54 -19.42
C PRO A 153 2.98 2.76 -18.58
N PHE A 154 2.71 1.51 -18.94
CA PHE A 154 1.82 0.63 -18.17
C PHE A 154 2.42 0.28 -16.80
N MET A 155 3.70 -0.07 -16.73
CA MET A 155 4.40 -0.35 -15.47
C MET A 155 4.41 0.86 -14.54
N PHE A 156 4.65 2.05 -15.11
CA PHE A 156 4.52 3.31 -14.39
C PHE A 156 3.09 3.47 -13.83
N PHE A 157 2.06 3.26 -14.65
CA PHE A 157 0.67 3.39 -14.22
C PHE A 157 0.33 2.41 -13.08
N VAL A 158 0.74 1.14 -13.19
CA VAL A 158 0.50 0.11 -12.17
C VAL A 158 1.19 0.49 -10.85
N MET A 159 2.47 0.85 -10.90
CA MET A 159 3.26 1.15 -9.71
C MET A 159 2.82 2.42 -8.99
N VAL A 160 2.67 3.51 -9.74
CA VAL A 160 2.22 4.80 -9.20
C VAL A 160 0.76 4.74 -8.78
N GLY A 161 -0.08 4.06 -9.56
CA GLY A 161 -1.48 3.84 -9.26
C GLY A 161 -1.65 3.11 -7.93
N ALA A 162 -0.99 1.96 -7.75
CA ALA A 162 -1.06 1.19 -6.51
C ALA A 162 -0.53 1.96 -5.30
N ALA A 163 0.64 2.61 -5.41
CA ALA A 163 1.21 3.41 -4.32
C ALA A 163 0.26 4.51 -3.84
N ASN A 164 -0.31 5.29 -4.77
CA ASN A 164 -1.23 6.37 -4.43
C ASN A 164 -2.60 5.84 -4.00
N ALA A 165 -3.07 4.73 -4.55
CA ALA A 165 -4.34 4.10 -4.15
C ALA A 165 -4.31 3.63 -2.69
N VAL A 166 -3.22 2.96 -2.26
CA VAL A 166 -3.04 2.56 -0.85
C VAL A 166 -2.89 3.78 0.06
N ASN A 167 -2.17 4.82 -0.38
CA ASN A 167 -2.08 6.09 0.37
C ASN A 167 -3.44 6.78 0.55
N LEU A 168 -4.28 6.83 -0.48
CA LEU A 168 -5.65 7.37 -0.38
C LEU A 168 -6.56 6.54 0.53
N THR A 169 -6.26 5.25 0.69
CA THR A 169 -7.03 4.33 1.53
C THR A 169 -6.65 4.44 3.02
N ASP A 170 -5.50 5.01 3.35
CA ASP A 170 -5.04 5.24 4.74
C ASP A 170 -5.74 6.45 5.39
N GLY A 171 -7.06 6.50 5.33
CA GLY A 171 -7.90 7.56 5.89
C GLY A 171 -8.63 7.20 7.19
N LEU A 172 -8.71 5.90 7.51
CA LEU A 172 -9.39 5.37 8.70
C LEU A 172 -8.53 4.34 9.45
N ASP A 173 -8.75 4.26 10.75
CA ASP A 173 -8.03 3.41 11.70
C ASP A 173 -8.13 1.93 11.29
N GLY A 174 -7.03 1.36 10.82
CA GLY A 174 -6.95 -0.03 10.38
C GLY A 174 -7.41 -0.31 8.95
N LEU A 175 -7.96 0.67 8.22
CA LEU A 175 -8.49 0.44 6.87
C LEU A 175 -7.42 -0.07 5.90
N ALA A 176 -6.38 0.74 5.64
CA ALA A 176 -5.33 0.39 4.69
C ALA A 176 -4.55 -0.85 5.12
N SER A 177 -4.17 -0.96 6.41
CA SER A 177 -3.38 -2.09 6.90
C SER A 177 -4.15 -3.41 6.82
N GLY A 178 -5.44 -3.42 7.15
CA GLY A 178 -6.26 -4.63 7.04
C GLY A 178 -6.57 -5.02 5.59
N CYS A 179 -6.89 -4.06 4.73
CA CYS A 179 -7.03 -4.32 3.29
C CYS A 179 -5.73 -4.89 2.70
N MET A 180 -4.58 -4.35 3.09
CA MET A 180 -3.27 -4.84 2.63
C MET A 180 -2.97 -6.24 3.15
N ALA A 181 -3.26 -6.55 4.42
CA ALA A 181 -3.09 -7.90 4.96
C ALA A 181 -3.92 -8.94 4.18
N ILE A 182 -5.15 -8.60 3.79
CA ILE A 182 -6.01 -9.48 3.00
C ILE A 182 -5.46 -9.64 1.57
N ALA A 183 -5.12 -8.53 0.91
CA ALA A 183 -4.60 -8.55 -0.44
C ALA A 183 -3.26 -9.31 -0.53
N ALA A 184 -2.33 -9.06 0.40
CA ALA A 184 -1.06 -9.77 0.50
C ALA A 184 -1.23 -11.25 0.85
N SER A 185 -2.25 -11.63 1.62
CA SER A 185 -2.55 -13.05 1.88
C SER A 185 -2.98 -13.77 0.60
N CYS A 186 -3.82 -13.13 -0.22
CA CYS A 186 -4.21 -13.68 -1.52
C CYS A 186 -3.00 -13.77 -2.45
N TYR A 187 -2.15 -12.74 -2.45
CA TYR A 187 -0.94 -12.72 -3.26
C TYR A 187 0.12 -13.74 -2.83
N ALA A 188 0.23 -14.04 -1.53
CA ALA A 188 1.08 -15.13 -1.07
C ALA A 188 0.66 -16.46 -1.72
N VAL A 189 -0.65 -16.71 -1.84
CA VAL A 189 -1.17 -17.90 -2.52
C VAL A 189 -0.93 -17.83 -4.03
N ILE A 190 -1.22 -16.69 -4.67
CA ILE A 190 -0.96 -16.48 -6.12
C ILE A 190 0.51 -16.78 -6.44
N CYS A 191 1.44 -16.16 -5.70
CA CYS A 191 2.87 -16.35 -5.91
C CYS A 191 3.31 -17.82 -5.70
N LEU A 192 2.72 -18.55 -4.76
CA LEU A 192 2.99 -19.99 -4.62
C LEU A 192 2.50 -20.78 -5.84
N LEU A 193 1.32 -20.45 -6.36
CA LEU A 193 0.73 -21.13 -7.51
C LEU A 193 1.45 -20.81 -8.83
N THR A 194 2.00 -19.60 -8.96
CA THR A 194 2.78 -19.16 -10.13
C THR A 194 4.28 -19.45 -10.02
N GLY A 195 4.74 -20.09 -8.94
CA GLY A 195 6.15 -20.50 -8.76
C GLY A 195 7.09 -19.45 -8.17
N HIS A 196 6.58 -18.28 -7.80
CA HIS A 196 7.33 -17.19 -7.16
C HIS A 196 7.42 -17.36 -5.63
N ASN A 197 8.08 -18.42 -5.18
CA ASN A 197 8.13 -18.81 -3.76
C ASN A 197 8.68 -17.71 -2.84
N ASP A 198 9.70 -16.98 -3.28
CA ASP A 198 10.31 -15.92 -2.48
C ASP A 198 9.40 -14.69 -2.38
N LEU A 199 8.70 -14.30 -3.46
CA LEU A 199 7.64 -13.29 -3.36
C LEU A 199 6.51 -13.71 -2.45
N ALA A 200 6.19 -15.01 -2.37
CA ALA A 200 5.20 -15.48 -1.41
C ALA A 200 5.66 -15.29 0.05
N ILE A 201 6.96 -15.43 0.32
CA ILE A 201 7.57 -15.12 1.62
C ILE A 201 7.52 -13.61 1.89
N PHE A 202 7.84 -12.79 0.90
CA PHE A 202 7.69 -11.32 0.98
C PHE A 202 6.24 -10.92 1.29
N CYS A 203 5.25 -11.54 0.64
CA CYS A 203 3.83 -11.34 0.93
C CYS A 203 3.48 -11.74 2.36
N ALA A 204 3.96 -12.90 2.83
CA ALA A 204 3.73 -13.34 4.20
C ALA A 204 4.34 -12.36 5.24
N ALA A 205 5.50 -11.78 4.94
CA ALA A 205 6.10 -10.71 5.74
C ALA A 205 5.22 -9.44 5.76
N ILE A 206 4.65 -9.04 4.62
CA ILE A 206 3.67 -7.93 4.54
C ILE A 206 2.44 -8.22 5.43
N VAL A 207 1.88 -9.43 5.34
CA VAL A 207 0.74 -9.86 6.17
C VAL A 207 1.10 -9.75 7.65
N GLY A 208 2.22 -10.33 8.07
CA GLY A 208 2.69 -10.29 9.44
C GLY A 208 2.90 -8.88 9.97
N ALA A 209 3.57 -8.02 9.20
CA ALA A 209 3.79 -6.63 9.57
C ALA A 209 2.48 -5.85 9.70
N CYS A 210 1.53 -6.02 8.77
CA CYS A 210 0.22 -5.37 8.82
C CYS A 210 -0.59 -5.85 10.03
N VAL A 211 -0.66 -7.15 10.29
CA VAL A 211 -1.35 -7.71 11.46
C VAL A 211 -0.72 -7.23 12.77
N GLY A 212 0.61 -7.22 12.85
CA GLY A 212 1.32 -6.65 14.00
C GLY A 212 1.03 -5.16 14.19
N PHE A 213 0.91 -4.40 13.09
CA PHE A 213 0.64 -2.97 13.11
C PHE A 213 -0.80 -2.65 13.52
N LEU A 214 -1.77 -3.46 13.07
CA LEU A 214 -3.19 -3.34 13.43
C LEU A 214 -3.42 -3.35 14.95
N LYS A 215 -2.58 -4.05 15.73
CA LYS A 215 -2.62 -4.01 17.20
C LYS A 215 -2.53 -2.58 17.77
N PHE A 216 -1.86 -1.68 17.07
CA PHE A 216 -1.66 -0.29 17.48
C PHE A 216 -2.45 0.72 16.61
N ASN A 217 -2.87 0.32 15.42
CA ASN A 217 -3.55 1.18 14.46
C ASN A 217 -5.07 0.97 14.37
N PHE A 218 -5.59 -0.19 14.80
CA PHE A 218 -7.03 -0.43 14.81
C PHE A 218 -7.76 0.52 15.77
N HIS A 219 -9.00 0.88 15.44
CA HIS A 219 -9.76 1.91 16.15
C HIS A 219 -9.92 1.60 17.65
N PRO A 220 -9.62 2.55 18.55
CA PRO A 220 -9.00 3.86 18.30
C PRO A 220 -7.48 3.77 18.10
N ALA A 221 -6.96 4.38 17.02
CA ALA A 221 -5.56 4.31 16.66
C ALA A 221 -4.61 5.00 17.66
N LYS A 222 -3.53 4.32 18.02
CA LYS A 222 -2.39 4.85 18.80
C LYS A 222 -1.29 5.44 17.92
N VAL A 223 -1.28 5.10 16.64
CA VAL A 223 -0.33 5.59 15.64
C VAL A 223 -0.94 5.43 14.24
N PHE A 224 -0.72 6.42 13.37
CA PHE A 224 -1.05 6.38 11.95
C PHE A 224 0.13 5.89 11.12
N MET A 225 -0.18 5.19 10.04
CA MET A 225 0.83 4.65 9.13
C MET A 225 1.62 5.78 8.47
N GLY A 226 0.91 6.80 7.98
CA GLY A 226 1.50 7.96 7.29
C GLY A 226 1.94 7.61 5.88
N ASP A 227 2.32 8.63 5.11
CA ASP A 227 2.83 8.45 3.74
C ASP A 227 4.03 7.48 3.73
N THR A 228 4.84 7.49 4.79
CA THR A 228 5.96 6.58 5.04
C THR A 228 5.56 5.11 4.84
N GLY A 229 4.46 4.68 5.45
CA GLY A 229 4.02 3.28 5.37
C GLY A 229 3.09 3.03 4.20
N SER A 230 2.18 3.96 3.89
CA SER A 230 1.13 3.70 2.90
C SER A 230 1.69 3.68 1.47
N LEU A 231 2.64 4.58 1.13
CA LEU A 231 3.30 4.54 -0.17
C LEU A 231 4.18 3.30 -0.30
N ALA A 232 4.90 2.95 0.77
CA ALA A 232 5.73 1.75 0.82
C ALA A 232 4.90 0.47 0.61
N LEU A 233 3.77 0.32 1.32
CA LEU A 233 2.88 -0.82 1.15
C LEU A 233 2.26 -0.88 -0.25
N GLY A 234 1.84 0.25 -0.83
CA GLY A 234 1.35 0.26 -2.20
C GLY A 234 2.43 -0.03 -3.23
N GLY A 235 3.68 0.39 -2.99
CA GLY A 235 4.85 -0.01 -3.77
C GLY A 235 5.13 -1.51 -3.64
N ALA A 236 5.06 -2.08 -2.44
CA ALA A 236 5.18 -3.52 -2.20
C ALA A 236 4.11 -4.30 -2.96
N PHE A 237 2.87 -3.82 -2.91
CA PHE A 237 1.74 -4.43 -3.61
C PHE A 237 1.96 -4.42 -5.13
N ALA A 238 2.37 -3.28 -5.67
CA ALA A 238 2.78 -3.18 -7.08
C ALA A 238 3.91 -4.14 -7.42
N ALA A 239 4.94 -4.23 -6.57
CA ALA A 239 6.08 -5.12 -6.79
C ALA A 239 5.63 -6.56 -6.96
N VAL A 240 4.73 -7.05 -6.10
CA VAL A 240 4.25 -8.42 -6.19
C VAL A 240 3.48 -8.65 -7.50
N GLY A 241 2.55 -7.76 -7.87
CA GLY A 241 1.80 -7.91 -9.13
C GLY A 241 2.69 -7.85 -10.37
N ILE A 242 3.68 -6.95 -10.37
CA ILE A 242 4.64 -6.74 -11.46
C ILE A 242 5.57 -7.93 -11.62
N LEU A 243 6.22 -8.35 -10.53
CA LEU A 243 7.26 -9.38 -10.58
C LEU A 243 6.67 -10.78 -10.77
N SER A 244 5.44 -11.01 -10.29
CA SER A 244 4.68 -12.23 -10.58
C SER A 244 3.95 -12.23 -11.93
N ARG A 245 4.09 -11.18 -12.75
CA ARG A 245 3.46 -11.07 -14.08
C ARG A 245 1.92 -11.12 -14.05
N THR A 246 1.32 -10.57 -12.99
CA THR A 246 -0.12 -10.56 -12.74
C THR A 246 -0.68 -9.15 -12.56
N GLU A 247 -0.22 -8.19 -13.36
CA GLU A 247 -0.51 -6.75 -13.20
C GLU A 247 -2.01 -6.43 -13.29
N ILE A 248 -2.76 -7.12 -14.16
CA ILE A 248 -4.22 -6.96 -14.26
C ILE A 248 -4.93 -7.59 -13.06
N LEU A 249 -4.43 -8.74 -12.59
CA LEU A 249 -4.96 -9.41 -11.40
C LEU A 249 -4.77 -8.56 -10.14
N LEU A 250 -3.72 -7.74 -10.08
CA LEU A 250 -3.45 -6.79 -9.01
C LEU A 250 -4.62 -5.84 -8.78
N ALA A 251 -5.26 -5.38 -9.86
CA ALA A 251 -6.42 -4.49 -9.77
C ALA A 251 -7.66 -5.21 -9.20
N VAL A 252 -7.79 -6.52 -9.45
CA VAL A 252 -8.88 -7.36 -8.92
C VAL A 252 -8.65 -7.64 -7.44
N VAL A 253 -7.47 -8.13 -7.07
CA VAL A 253 -7.14 -8.40 -5.65
C VAL A 253 -7.12 -7.10 -4.83
N GLY A 254 -6.65 -6.01 -5.43
CA GLY A 254 -6.60 -4.67 -4.85
C GLY A 254 -7.87 -3.84 -5.07
N PHE A 255 -9.01 -4.46 -5.36
CA PHE A 255 -10.23 -3.77 -5.78
C PHE A 255 -10.64 -2.61 -4.87
N VAL A 256 -10.50 -2.77 -3.55
CA VAL A 256 -10.80 -1.70 -2.59
C VAL A 256 -9.92 -0.47 -2.82
N PHE A 257 -8.61 -0.67 -2.99
CA PHE A 257 -7.67 0.42 -3.30
C PHE A 257 -8.03 1.09 -4.63
N VAL A 258 -8.39 0.30 -5.63
CA VAL A 258 -8.83 0.82 -6.94
C VAL A 258 -10.09 1.67 -6.79
N CYS A 259 -11.11 1.22 -6.05
CA CYS A 259 -12.34 1.99 -5.79
C CYS A 259 -12.05 3.30 -5.07
N GLU A 260 -11.15 3.29 -4.09
CA GLU A 260 -10.74 4.49 -3.36
C GLU A 260 -10.10 5.51 -4.31
N ALA A 261 -9.11 5.08 -5.11
CA ALA A 261 -8.46 5.93 -6.10
C ALA A 261 -9.43 6.46 -7.17
N LEU A 262 -10.27 5.58 -7.73
CA LEU A 262 -11.27 5.95 -8.74
C LEU A 262 -12.29 6.93 -8.17
N SER A 263 -12.71 6.79 -6.92
CA SER A 263 -13.65 7.73 -6.30
C SER A 263 -13.11 9.16 -6.27
N VAL A 264 -11.80 9.33 -5.98
CA VAL A 264 -11.12 10.62 -5.99
C VAL A 264 -11.03 11.16 -7.41
N ILE A 265 -10.61 10.33 -8.37
CA ILE A 265 -10.48 10.73 -9.78
C ILE A 265 -11.84 11.21 -10.32
N LEU A 266 -12.90 10.41 -10.13
CA LEU A 266 -14.25 10.74 -10.59
C LEU A 266 -14.80 11.99 -9.90
N GLN A 267 -14.57 12.15 -8.60
CA GLN A 267 -14.99 13.34 -7.87
C GLN A 267 -14.30 14.61 -8.40
N VAL A 268 -12.98 14.56 -8.63
CA VAL A 268 -12.21 15.70 -9.16
C VAL A 268 -12.66 16.04 -10.58
N ILE A 269 -12.85 15.05 -11.45
CA ILE A 269 -13.35 15.25 -12.81
C ILE A 269 -14.74 15.91 -12.77
N SER A 270 -15.67 15.39 -11.96
CA SER A 270 -17.03 15.92 -11.88
C SER A 270 -17.06 17.35 -11.35
N PHE A 271 -16.30 17.65 -10.29
CA PHE A 271 -16.26 18.99 -9.71
C PHE A 271 -15.61 20.01 -10.66
N LYS A 272 -14.53 19.64 -11.37
CA LYS A 272 -13.88 20.53 -12.35
C LYS A 272 -14.70 20.76 -13.63
N SER A 273 -15.48 19.77 -14.06
CA SER A 273 -16.26 19.86 -15.31
C SER A 273 -17.68 20.40 -15.11
N THR A 274 -18.33 20.06 -13.99
CA THR A 274 -19.75 20.40 -13.76
C THR A 274 -19.98 21.27 -12.53
N GLY A 275 -18.98 21.45 -11.67
CA GLY A 275 -19.12 22.10 -10.36
C GLY A 275 -19.90 21.26 -9.33
N LYS A 276 -20.34 20.05 -9.69
CA LYS A 276 -21.14 19.18 -8.83
C LYS A 276 -20.27 18.08 -8.22
N ARG A 277 -20.63 17.67 -7.00
CA ARG A 277 -20.03 16.52 -6.31
C ARG A 277 -20.87 15.28 -6.59
N ILE A 278 -20.24 14.13 -6.85
CA ILE A 278 -20.92 12.84 -7.06
C ILE A 278 -20.95 11.99 -5.78
N PHE A 279 -19.92 12.13 -4.94
CA PHE A 279 -19.86 11.58 -3.59
C PHE A 279 -19.99 12.71 -2.57
N ARG A 280 -20.57 12.41 -1.38
CA ARG A 280 -20.61 13.34 -0.24
C ARG A 280 -19.22 13.90 0.09
N MET A 281 -18.22 13.01 0.08
CA MET A 281 -16.80 13.29 0.16
C MET A 281 -16.02 12.17 -0.53
N SER A 282 -14.82 12.47 -1.04
CA SER A 282 -13.86 11.50 -1.56
C SER A 282 -12.59 11.56 -0.71
N PRO A 283 -11.89 10.46 -0.42
CA PRO A 283 -12.12 9.09 -0.93
C PRO A 283 -13.42 8.42 -0.43
N ILE A 284 -13.80 7.27 -0.98
CA ILE A 284 -15.16 6.72 -0.86
C ILE A 284 -15.50 6.24 0.55
N HIS A 285 -14.51 5.91 1.40
CA HIS A 285 -14.78 5.64 2.81
C HIS A 285 -15.45 6.84 3.53
N HIS A 286 -15.04 8.08 3.23
CA HIS A 286 -15.68 9.28 3.80
C HIS A 286 -17.11 9.49 3.30
N HIS A 287 -17.43 9.02 2.09
CA HIS A 287 -18.80 9.03 1.60
C HIS A 287 -19.73 8.22 2.52
N PHE A 288 -19.25 7.05 2.99
CA PHE A 288 -20.00 6.18 3.89
C PHE A 288 -20.06 6.73 5.31
N GLU A 289 -18.97 7.31 5.84
CA GLU A 289 -18.99 7.99 7.14
C GLU A 289 -20.00 9.14 7.19
N LEU A 290 -19.96 10.03 6.19
CA LEU A 290 -20.95 11.12 6.06
C LEU A 290 -22.35 10.60 5.71
N GLY A 291 -22.48 9.35 5.28
CA GLY A 291 -23.73 8.62 5.12
C GLY A 291 -24.26 8.01 6.44
N GLY A 292 -23.56 8.20 7.55
CA GLY A 292 -23.97 7.74 8.89
C GLY A 292 -23.38 6.41 9.33
N TRP A 293 -22.42 5.84 8.59
CA TRP A 293 -21.73 4.62 9.04
C TRP A 293 -20.65 4.98 10.07
N SER A 294 -20.54 4.18 11.13
CA SER A 294 -19.39 4.25 12.03
C SER A 294 -18.11 3.86 11.28
N GLU A 295 -16.99 4.48 11.62
CA GLU A 295 -15.66 4.16 11.07
C GLU A 295 -15.36 2.65 11.08
N VAL A 296 -15.57 1.97 12.21
CA VAL A 296 -15.37 0.52 12.36
C VAL A 296 -16.22 -0.28 11.36
N LYS A 297 -17.46 0.14 11.10
CA LYS A 297 -18.33 -0.51 10.11
C LYS A 297 -17.77 -0.35 8.70
N VAL A 298 -17.29 0.84 8.33
CA VAL A 298 -16.66 1.07 7.02
C VAL A 298 -15.46 0.15 6.85
N VAL A 299 -14.57 0.08 7.85
CA VAL A 299 -13.39 -0.79 7.87
C VAL A 299 -13.75 -2.25 7.63
N PHE A 300 -14.67 -2.83 8.42
CA PHE A 300 -15.05 -4.23 8.26
C PHE A 300 -15.74 -4.54 6.93
N VAL A 301 -16.57 -3.64 6.41
CA VAL A 301 -17.20 -3.83 5.09
C VAL A 301 -16.14 -3.80 4.00
N PHE A 302 -15.17 -2.88 4.06
CA PHE A 302 -14.11 -2.78 3.07
C PHE A 302 -13.18 -4.00 3.13
N TRP A 303 -12.87 -4.50 4.32
CA TRP A 303 -12.14 -5.77 4.48
C TRP A 303 -12.91 -6.94 3.87
N THR A 304 -14.22 -7.03 4.10
CA THR A 304 -15.06 -8.09 3.53
C THR A 304 -15.10 -8.02 2.00
N VAL A 305 -15.27 -6.83 1.43
CA VAL A 305 -15.21 -6.61 -0.02
C VAL A 305 -13.84 -6.97 -0.58
N GLY A 306 -12.77 -6.58 0.09
CA GLY A 306 -11.39 -6.94 -0.30
C GLY A 306 -11.16 -8.46 -0.27
N LEU A 307 -11.70 -9.15 0.73
CA LEU A 307 -11.62 -10.61 0.81
C LEU A 307 -12.37 -11.28 -0.35
N ILE A 308 -13.60 -10.85 -0.65
CA ILE A 308 -14.38 -11.37 -1.78
C ILE A 308 -13.63 -11.12 -3.09
N ALA A 309 -13.11 -9.92 -3.31
CA ALA A 309 -12.36 -9.58 -4.50
C ALA A 309 -11.06 -10.39 -4.63
N GLY A 310 -10.36 -10.63 -3.52
CA GLY A 310 -9.18 -11.50 -3.47
C GLY A 310 -9.49 -12.96 -3.82
N VAL A 311 -10.60 -13.51 -3.34
CA VAL A 311 -11.09 -14.85 -3.71
C VAL A 311 -11.44 -14.91 -5.20
N ILE A 312 -12.09 -13.88 -5.73
CA ILE A 312 -12.38 -13.78 -7.17
C ILE A 312 -11.06 -13.76 -7.97
N GLY A 313 -10.07 -12.97 -7.54
CA GLY A 313 -8.75 -12.94 -8.16
C GLY A 313 -8.07 -14.32 -8.15
N LEU A 314 -8.10 -15.03 -7.02
CA LEU A 314 -7.57 -16.39 -6.95
C LEU A 314 -8.25 -17.36 -7.91
N SER A 315 -9.55 -17.18 -8.20
CA SER A 315 -10.29 -18.01 -9.15
C SER A 315 -10.02 -17.69 -10.62
N MET A 316 -9.30 -16.59 -10.90
CA MET A 316 -8.90 -16.18 -12.26
C MET A 316 -7.48 -16.63 -12.63
N LEU A 317 -6.78 -17.29 -11.71
CA LEU A 317 -5.47 -17.90 -11.94
C LEU A 317 -5.62 -19.27 -12.61
#